data_AF-A0A2Y9CAW3-F1
#
_entry.id   AF-A0A2Y9CAW3-F1
#
_cell.length_a   1.000
_cell.length_b   1.000
_cell.length_c   1.000
_cell.angle_alpha   90.00
_cell.angle_beta   90.00
_cell.angle_gamma   90.00
#
_symmetry.space_group_name_H-M   'P 1'
#
loop_
_entity.id
_entity.type
_entity.pdbx_description
1 polymer ?
#
loop_
_entity_poly.entity_id
_entity_poly.type
_entity_poly.pdbx_seq_one_letter_code
_entity_poly.pdbx_strand_id
1 'polypeptide(L)'
;MENRRSNWQVWHVRAEAERQIRGTGASPKRMPELVDQVVRHALTSSVSMARPERDIVEPEPLRRRDGSSVYTVAGSDLFTSAKVIEAEKRLVDAAGRFDGVAVEELAVDLALMESTANGVKLNPGQASLVHDMATSGARLQLAIAPAGSGKTTAMRALSGAWIEGGGQVLGLAPSAAAASALRSQIDTSTDTLAKLIHEITGRDPDARTWLDVPVTEKDKAKAAGAHWDPNARSWYAPTARHKSPPARRWSRGE
;
A
#
# COMPACT_ATOMS: atom_id res chain seq x y z
N MET A 1 10.36 3.88 -5.20
CA MET A 1 9.30 4.60 -5.95
C MET A 1 7.92 4.01 -5.68
N GLU A 2 7.72 2.72 -5.95
CA GLU A 2 6.40 2.04 -5.83
C GLU A 2 5.66 2.21 -4.49
N ASN A 3 6.36 2.31 -3.35
CA ASN A 3 5.71 2.52 -2.04
C ASN A 3 5.04 3.90 -1.87
N ARG A 4 5.41 4.89 -2.68
CA ARG A 4 4.90 6.27 -2.57
C ARG A 4 3.97 6.64 -3.71
N ARG A 5 4.07 5.96 -4.86
CA ARG A 5 3.32 6.27 -6.08
C ARG A 5 3.03 4.98 -6.82
N SER A 6 1.79 4.82 -7.29
CA SER A 6 1.37 3.71 -8.15
C SER A 6 1.88 3.87 -9.59
N ASN A 7 2.17 5.09 -10.02
CA ASN A 7 2.78 5.39 -11.31
C ASN A 7 3.80 6.53 -11.23
N TRP A 8 4.70 6.58 -12.21
CA TRP A 8 5.77 7.58 -12.30
C TRP A 8 6.17 7.86 -13.74
N GLN A 9 6.95 8.93 -13.93
CA GLN A 9 7.45 9.38 -15.22
C GLN A 9 8.99 9.42 -15.12
N VAL A 10 9.70 9.53 -16.24
CA VAL A 10 11.17 9.43 -16.24
C VAL A 10 11.84 10.44 -15.29
N TRP A 11 11.32 11.67 -15.19
CA TRP A 11 11.89 12.68 -14.28
C TRP A 11 11.66 12.33 -12.81
N HIS A 12 10.58 11.64 -12.46
CA HIS A 12 10.37 11.15 -11.10
C HIS A 12 11.43 10.12 -10.73
N VAL A 13 11.79 9.24 -11.67
CA VAL A 13 12.86 8.24 -11.50
C VAL A 13 14.22 8.93 -11.43
N ARG A 14 14.50 9.89 -12.32
CA ARG A 14 15.76 10.66 -12.32
C ARG A 14 15.95 11.43 -11.01
N ALA A 15 14.92 12.16 -10.56
CA ALA A 15 14.98 12.90 -9.31
C ALA A 15 15.19 11.98 -8.10
N GLU A 16 14.60 10.79 -8.10
CA GLU A 16 14.85 9.79 -7.05
C GLU A 16 16.27 9.21 -7.14
N ALA A 17 16.75 8.88 -8.34
CA ALA A 17 18.11 8.38 -8.56
C ALA A 17 19.15 9.39 -8.08
N GLU A 18 18.98 10.68 -8.38
CA GLU A 18 19.84 11.75 -7.88
C GLU A 18 19.80 11.86 -6.35
N ARG A 19 18.61 11.76 -5.73
CA ARG A 19 18.49 11.77 -4.26
C ARG A 19 19.26 10.62 -3.63
N GLN A 20 19.14 9.42 -4.18
CA GLN A 20 19.81 8.22 -3.67
C GLN A 20 21.33 8.31 -3.85
N ILE A 21 21.81 8.72 -5.04
CA ILE A 21 23.26 8.81 -5.36
C ILE A 21 23.94 9.93 -4.58
N ARG A 22 23.27 11.07 -4.34
CA ARG A 22 23.82 12.12 -3.44
C ARG A 22 24.11 11.58 -2.04
N GLY A 23 23.32 10.61 -1.57
CA GLY A 23 23.51 9.96 -0.28
C GLY A 23 24.71 9.01 -0.19
N THR A 24 25.33 8.62 -1.32
CA THR A 24 26.43 7.64 -1.33
C THR A 24 27.83 8.25 -1.35
N GLY A 25 27.95 9.59 -1.42
CA GLY A 25 29.26 10.27 -1.49
C GLY A 25 30.00 10.06 -2.82
N ALA A 26 29.29 9.77 -3.91
CA ALA A 26 29.90 9.58 -5.23
C ALA A 26 30.60 10.86 -5.73
N SER A 27 31.68 10.70 -6.50
CA SER A 27 32.40 11.83 -7.10
C SER A 27 31.48 12.62 -8.04
N PRO A 28 31.43 13.98 -7.96
CA PRO A 28 30.60 14.81 -8.82
C PRO A 28 30.77 14.55 -10.32
N LYS A 29 31.98 14.16 -10.74
CA LYS A 29 32.27 13.84 -12.15
C LYS A 29 31.55 12.58 -12.65
N ARG A 30 31.33 11.60 -11.77
CA ARG A 30 30.67 10.31 -12.11
C ARG A 30 29.16 10.33 -11.84
N MET A 31 28.65 11.35 -11.15
CA MET A 31 27.25 11.43 -10.77
C MET A 31 26.29 11.37 -11.99
N PRO A 32 26.51 12.10 -13.10
CA PRO A 32 25.60 12.04 -14.24
C PRO A 32 25.50 10.62 -14.83
N GLU A 33 26.64 9.96 -15.03
CA GLU A 33 26.70 8.60 -15.57
C GLU A 33 26.01 7.58 -14.66
N LEU A 34 26.23 7.67 -13.35
CA LEU A 34 25.57 6.79 -12.37
C LEU A 34 24.06 7.02 -12.33
N VAL A 35 23.61 8.27 -12.39
CA VAL A 35 22.19 8.61 -12.44
C VAL A 35 21.55 8.00 -13.69
N ASP A 36 22.18 8.18 -14.85
CA ASP A 36 21.67 7.63 -16.12
C ASP A 36 21.61 6.10 -16.11
N GLN A 37 22.60 5.43 -15.51
CA GLN A 37 22.59 3.97 -15.34
C GLN A 37 21.43 3.51 -14.44
N VAL A 38 21.23 4.16 -13.29
CA VAL A 38 20.13 3.84 -12.37
C VAL A 38 18.78 4.09 -13.02
N VAL A 39 18.61 5.23 -13.71
CA VAL A 39 17.38 5.56 -14.42
C VAL A 39 17.07 4.51 -15.48
N ARG A 40 18.05 4.15 -16.32
CA ARG A 40 17.88 3.13 -17.36
C ARG A 40 17.45 1.80 -16.74
N HIS A 41 18.15 1.32 -15.72
CA HIS A 41 17.84 0.04 -15.07
C HIS A 41 16.45 0.05 -14.43
N ALA A 42 16.08 1.15 -13.76
CA ALA A 42 14.77 1.30 -13.14
C ALA A 42 13.64 1.31 -14.18
N LEU A 43 13.83 1.99 -15.31
CA LEU A 43 12.85 2.01 -16.40
C LEU A 43 12.73 0.66 -17.11
N THR A 44 13.84 -0.06 -17.36
CA THR A 44 13.80 -1.42 -17.93
C THR A 44 13.06 -2.41 -17.03
N SER A 45 13.14 -2.21 -15.71
CA SER A 45 12.40 -3.04 -14.74
C SER A 45 10.95 -2.56 -14.51
N SER A 46 10.56 -1.43 -15.11
CA SER A 46 9.22 -0.88 -15.01
C SER A 46 8.33 -1.36 -16.15
N VAL A 47 7.03 -1.39 -15.91
CA VAL A 47 6.01 -1.67 -16.93
C VAL A 47 5.56 -0.32 -17.50
N SER A 48 5.69 -0.14 -18.82
CA SER A 48 5.13 1.04 -19.49
C SER A 48 3.61 0.96 -19.48
N MET A 49 2.97 2.04 -19.06
CA MET A 49 1.52 2.26 -19.18
C MET A 49 1.17 3.07 -20.42
N ALA A 50 2.15 3.43 -21.25
CA ALA A 50 1.87 4.07 -22.53
C ALA A 50 0.98 3.14 -23.34
N ARG A 51 -0.17 3.65 -23.80
CA ARG A 51 -1.00 2.90 -24.75
C ARG A 51 -0.13 2.68 -25.98
N PRO A 52 0.11 1.43 -26.44
CA PRO A 52 0.78 1.26 -27.72
C PRO A 52 -0.06 2.02 -28.74
N GLU A 53 0.54 3.00 -29.41
CA GLU A 53 -0.05 3.73 -30.54
C GLU A 53 -0.31 2.71 -31.65
N ARG A 54 -1.38 1.95 -31.50
CA ARG A 54 -1.90 1.10 -32.55
C ARG A 54 -2.74 2.04 -33.42
N ASP A 55 -2.25 2.24 -34.63
CA ASP A 55 -3.00 2.69 -35.82
C ASP A 55 -2.79 4.14 -36.29
N ILE A 56 -1.88 4.93 -35.70
CA ILE A 56 -1.52 6.25 -36.25
C ILE A 56 -0.04 6.24 -36.65
N VAL A 57 0.22 6.14 -37.96
CA VAL A 57 1.56 6.35 -38.51
C VAL A 57 1.73 7.82 -38.79
N GLU A 58 2.51 8.51 -37.94
CA GLU A 58 2.77 9.92 -38.16
C GLU A 58 3.74 10.15 -39.34
N PRO A 59 3.43 11.11 -40.24
CA PRO A 59 4.34 11.54 -41.31
C PRO A 59 5.68 12.06 -40.79
N GLU A 60 6.76 11.91 -41.57
CA GLU A 60 8.11 12.41 -41.22
C GLU A 60 8.16 13.85 -40.69
N PRO A 61 7.42 14.84 -41.23
CA PRO A 61 7.44 16.21 -40.72
C PRO A 61 6.93 16.37 -39.28
N LEU A 62 6.13 15.40 -38.80
CA LEU A 62 5.57 15.37 -37.45
C LEU A 62 6.36 14.43 -36.52
N ARG A 63 7.54 13.96 -36.94
CA ARG A 63 8.47 13.21 -36.10
C ARG A 63 9.63 14.09 -35.66
N ARG A 64 10.08 13.89 -34.43
CA ARG A 64 11.34 14.42 -33.93
C ARG A 64 12.52 13.69 -34.55
N ARG A 65 13.73 14.22 -34.33
CA ARG A 65 14.99 13.62 -34.81
C ARG A 65 15.25 12.19 -34.30
N ASP A 66 14.65 11.83 -33.17
CA ASP A 66 14.75 10.48 -32.59
C ASP A 66 13.63 9.53 -33.07
N GLY A 67 12.79 9.99 -34.01
CA GLY A 67 11.67 9.22 -34.57
C GLY A 67 10.39 9.24 -33.74
N SER A 68 10.39 9.88 -32.56
CA SER A 68 9.20 10.06 -31.73
C SER A 68 8.23 11.10 -32.30
N SER A 69 6.94 10.95 -32.01
CA SER A 69 5.92 11.93 -32.37
C SER A 69 6.20 13.30 -31.76
N VAL A 70 6.00 14.39 -32.51
CA VAL A 70 6.05 15.75 -31.95
C VAL A 70 4.97 15.99 -30.89
N TYR A 71 3.86 15.23 -30.92
CA TYR A 71 2.74 15.33 -29.99
C TYR A 71 2.96 14.55 -28.68
N THR A 72 3.83 13.54 -28.67
CA THR A 72 4.23 12.86 -27.42
C THR A 72 5.17 13.75 -26.64
N VAL A 73 4.79 14.30 -25.49
CA VAL A 73 5.73 15.12 -24.69
C VAL A 73 6.90 14.25 -24.21
N ALA A 74 8.14 14.69 -24.46
CA ALA A 74 9.31 13.91 -24.07
C ALA A 74 9.30 13.59 -22.56
N GLY A 75 9.37 12.29 -22.23
CA GLY A 75 9.33 11.81 -20.87
C GLY A 75 7.94 11.73 -20.22
N SER A 76 6.86 12.06 -20.94
CA SER A 76 5.49 11.98 -20.41
C SER A 76 4.98 10.55 -20.22
N ASP A 77 5.74 9.56 -20.71
CA ASP A 77 5.41 8.16 -20.55
C ASP A 77 5.27 7.82 -19.07
N LEU A 78 4.11 7.28 -18.76
CA LEU A 78 3.81 6.79 -17.43
C LEU A 78 4.24 5.33 -17.32
N PHE A 79 4.91 5.03 -16.21
CA PHE A 79 5.41 3.71 -15.87
C PHE A 79 4.82 3.28 -14.52
N THR A 80 4.70 1.98 -14.32
CA THR A 80 4.36 1.34 -13.05
C THR A 80 5.28 0.13 -12.80
N SER A 81 5.09 -0.61 -11.72
CA SER A 81 5.81 -1.87 -11.49
C SER A 81 4.88 -3.07 -11.63
N ALA A 82 5.47 -4.23 -11.97
CA ALA A 82 4.74 -5.49 -12.01
C ALA A 82 4.01 -5.79 -10.70
N LYS A 83 4.60 -5.40 -9.55
CA LYS A 83 3.97 -5.57 -8.23
C LYS A 83 2.68 -4.76 -8.07
N VAL A 84 2.62 -3.54 -8.61
CA VAL A 84 1.40 -2.72 -8.57
C VAL A 84 0.32 -3.35 -9.44
N ILE A 85 0.68 -3.81 -10.65
CA ILE A 85 -0.24 -4.52 -11.55
C ILE A 85 -0.76 -5.82 -10.92
N GLU A 86 0.10 -6.61 -10.28
CA GLU A 86 -0.30 -7.82 -9.55
C GLU A 86 -1.21 -7.50 -8.37
N ALA A 87 -0.97 -6.39 -7.66
CA ALA A 87 -1.85 -5.95 -6.58
C ALA A 87 -3.22 -5.52 -7.09
N GLU A 88 -3.28 -4.77 -8.19
CA GLU A 88 -4.53 -4.36 -8.83
C GLU A 88 -5.33 -5.58 -9.32
N LYS A 89 -4.66 -6.52 -9.99
CA LYS A 89 -5.28 -7.78 -10.42
C LYS A 89 -5.90 -8.54 -9.25
N ARG A 90 -5.19 -8.65 -8.13
CA ARG A 90 -5.74 -9.30 -6.92
C ARG A 90 -7.00 -8.61 -6.38
N LEU A 91 -7.07 -7.27 -6.46
CA LEU A 91 -8.25 -6.53 -6.05
C LEU A 91 -9.43 -6.75 -7.01
N VAL A 92 -9.17 -6.73 -8.32
CA VAL A 92 -10.19 -7.00 -9.36
C VAL A 92 -10.72 -8.43 -9.23
N ASP A 93 -9.83 -9.41 -9.10
CA ASP A 93 -10.20 -10.82 -8.90
C ASP A 93 -11.03 -10.99 -7.61
N ALA A 94 -10.68 -10.28 -6.53
CA ALA A 94 -11.45 -10.30 -5.29
C ALA A 94 -12.82 -9.63 -5.43
N ALA A 95 -12.92 -8.53 -6.17
CA ALA A 95 -14.19 -7.83 -6.44
C ALA A 95 -15.15 -8.68 -7.29
N GLY A 96 -14.64 -9.59 -8.12
CA GLY A 96 -15.44 -10.53 -8.90
C GLY A 96 -15.98 -11.73 -8.11
N ARG A 97 -15.68 -11.86 -6.82
CA ARG A 97 -16.12 -12.99 -5.99
C ARG A 97 -17.30 -12.61 -5.10
N PHE A 98 -18.34 -13.44 -5.14
CA PHE A 98 -19.61 -13.28 -4.41
C PHE A 98 -19.88 -14.42 -3.42
N ASP A 99 -18.83 -15.16 -3.04
CA ASP A 99 -18.87 -16.26 -2.07
C ASP A 99 -18.59 -15.79 -0.63
N GLY A 100 -18.71 -14.49 -0.37
CA GLY A 100 -18.58 -13.89 0.95
C GLY A 100 -19.77 -14.17 1.85
N VAL A 101 -19.68 -13.68 3.09
CA VAL A 101 -20.84 -13.68 3.99
C VAL A 101 -21.83 -12.65 3.47
N ALA A 102 -23.10 -13.02 3.47
CA ALA A 102 -24.24 -12.15 3.15
C ALA A 102 -25.23 -12.26 4.30
N VAL A 103 -25.72 -11.11 4.76
CA VAL A 103 -26.77 -11.04 5.77
C VAL A 103 -28.12 -11.27 5.10
N GLU A 104 -29.04 -11.95 5.77
CA GLU A 104 -30.42 -12.11 5.29
C GLU A 104 -31.12 -10.75 5.21
N GLU A 105 -31.87 -10.51 4.13
CA GLU A 105 -32.58 -9.25 3.90
C GLU A 105 -33.47 -8.83 5.09
N LEU A 106 -34.18 -9.80 5.69
CA LEU A 106 -35.01 -9.54 6.88
C LEU A 106 -34.19 -9.02 8.07
N ALA A 107 -32.98 -9.53 8.28
CA ALA A 107 -32.11 -9.07 9.36
C ALA A 107 -31.59 -7.65 9.09
N VAL A 108 -31.30 -7.31 7.83
CA VAL A 108 -30.92 -5.94 7.45
C VAL A 108 -32.07 -4.96 7.68
N ASP A 109 -33.29 -5.33 7.29
CA ASP A 109 -34.46 -4.48 7.48
C ASP A 109 -34.74 -4.23 8.97
N LEU A 110 -34.62 -5.26 9.82
CA LEU A 110 -34.73 -5.12 11.27
C LEU A 110 -33.65 -4.17 11.83
N ALA A 111 -32.40 -4.31 11.40
CA ALA A 111 -31.31 -3.42 11.83
C ALA A 111 -31.55 -1.95 11.43
N LEU A 112 -32.08 -1.72 10.22
CA LEU A 112 -32.42 -0.37 9.74
C LEU A 112 -33.61 0.23 10.51
N MET A 113 -34.60 -0.58 10.87
CA MET A 113 -35.72 -0.17 11.73
C MET A 113 -35.24 0.17 13.14
N GLU A 114 -34.38 -0.66 13.74
CA GLU A 114 -33.79 -0.40 15.05
C GLU A 114 -32.93 0.88 15.05
N SER A 115 -32.13 1.09 14.00
CA SER A 115 -31.35 2.33 13.84
C SER A 115 -32.27 3.56 13.85
N THR A 116 -33.41 3.49 13.16
CA THR A 116 -34.42 4.55 13.13
C THR A 116 -35.07 4.74 14.50
N ALA A 117 -35.40 3.65 15.21
CA ALA A 117 -35.98 3.69 16.55
C ALA A 117 -35.02 4.33 17.58
N ASN A 118 -33.72 4.09 17.42
CA ASN A 118 -32.64 4.69 18.22
C ASN A 118 -32.31 6.15 17.81
N GLY A 119 -33.15 6.78 16.99
CA GLY A 119 -33.04 8.19 16.61
C GLY A 119 -32.10 8.47 15.43
N VAL A 120 -31.61 7.43 14.75
CA VAL A 120 -30.70 7.55 13.60
C VAL A 120 -31.46 7.18 12.33
N LYS A 121 -32.06 8.17 11.68
CA LYS A 121 -32.76 7.95 10.40
C LYS A 121 -31.82 8.11 9.22
N LEU A 122 -31.60 7.02 8.49
CA LEU A 122 -30.85 7.03 7.24
C LEU A 122 -31.68 7.64 6.11
N ASN A 123 -31.04 8.38 5.21
CA ASN A 123 -31.69 8.78 3.97
C ASN A 123 -31.81 7.58 3.01
N PRO A 124 -32.66 7.64 1.96
CA PRO A 124 -32.87 6.52 1.06
C PRO A 124 -31.58 5.97 0.44
N GLY A 125 -30.65 6.83 0.03
CA GLY A 125 -29.38 6.41 -0.56
C GLY A 125 -28.45 5.72 0.43
N GLN A 126 -28.44 6.14 1.69
CA GLN A 126 -27.70 5.48 2.76
C GLN A 126 -28.31 4.12 3.10
N ALA A 127 -29.64 4.02 3.15
CA ALA A 127 -30.35 2.77 3.41
C ALA A 127 -30.09 1.76 2.28
N SER A 128 -30.20 2.17 1.02
CA SER A 128 -29.85 1.34 -0.13
C SER A 128 -28.39 0.90 -0.08
N LEU A 129 -27.44 1.80 0.23
CA LEU A 129 -26.04 1.43 0.39
C LEU A 129 -25.83 0.35 1.46
N VAL A 130 -26.48 0.49 2.62
CA VAL A 130 -26.38 -0.49 3.70
C VAL A 130 -26.95 -1.84 3.27
N HIS A 131 -28.11 -1.83 2.61
CA HIS A 131 -28.78 -3.03 2.14
C HIS A 131 -27.97 -3.76 1.06
N ASP A 132 -27.58 -3.04 0.00
CA ASP A 132 -26.77 -3.60 -1.10
C ASP A 132 -25.45 -4.19 -0.57
N MET A 133 -24.80 -3.49 0.38
CA MET A 133 -23.52 -3.95 0.92
C MET A 133 -23.64 -5.13 1.87
N ALA A 134 -24.69 -5.18 2.69
CA ALA A 134 -24.90 -6.25 3.66
C ALA A 134 -25.33 -7.57 3.00
N THR A 135 -26.09 -7.49 1.92
CA THR A 135 -26.73 -8.66 1.27
C THR A 135 -25.95 -9.22 0.07
N SER A 136 -24.99 -8.48 -0.51
CA SER A 136 -24.42 -8.86 -1.82
C SER A 136 -23.56 -10.13 -1.84
N GLY A 137 -22.99 -10.55 -0.71
CA GLY A 137 -21.99 -11.62 -0.66
C GLY A 137 -20.66 -11.28 -1.33
N ALA A 138 -20.46 -10.06 -1.82
CA ALA A 138 -19.22 -9.66 -2.48
C ALA A 138 -18.05 -9.59 -1.49
N ARG A 139 -16.92 -10.22 -1.84
CA ARG A 139 -15.70 -10.26 -1.00
C ARG A 139 -14.97 -8.92 -0.90
N LEU A 140 -15.15 -8.04 -1.88
CA LEU A 140 -14.60 -6.69 -1.89
C LEU A 140 -15.63 -5.73 -2.50
N GLN A 141 -15.97 -4.69 -1.75
CA GLN A 141 -16.94 -3.68 -2.15
C GLN A 141 -16.38 -2.28 -1.88
N LEU A 142 -16.81 -1.31 -2.69
CA LEU A 142 -16.40 0.08 -2.55
C LEU A 142 -17.63 0.98 -2.42
N ALA A 143 -17.75 1.65 -1.28
CA ALA A 143 -18.72 2.71 -1.09
C ALA A 143 -18.08 4.08 -1.39
N ILE A 144 -18.64 4.80 -2.37
CA ILE A 144 -18.24 6.18 -2.68
C ILE A 144 -19.27 7.12 -2.08
N ALA A 145 -18.82 8.05 -1.24
CA ALA A 145 -19.71 8.94 -0.53
C ALA A 145 -19.10 10.36 -0.43
N PRO A 146 -19.76 11.39 -0.99
CA PRO A 146 -19.29 12.78 -0.95
C PRO A 146 -19.06 13.31 0.47
N ALA A 147 -18.24 14.35 0.60
CA ALA A 147 -18.08 15.04 1.89
C ALA A 147 -19.46 15.50 2.42
N GLY A 148 -19.71 15.31 3.72
CA GLY A 148 -20.99 15.67 4.35
C GLY A 148 -22.17 14.72 4.11
N SER A 149 -22.04 13.67 3.28
CA SER A 149 -23.16 12.77 2.94
C SER A 149 -23.54 11.74 4.03
N GLY A 150 -23.06 11.90 5.27
CA GLY A 150 -23.33 10.98 6.38
C GLY A 150 -22.70 9.58 6.23
N LYS A 151 -21.50 9.48 5.63
CA LYS A 151 -20.68 8.24 5.54
C LYS A 151 -20.65 7.42 6.82
N THR A 152 -20.33 8.11 7.91
CA THR A 152 -20.26 7.57 9.25
C THR A 152 -21.56 6.92 9.70
N THR A 153 -22.70 7.56 9.41
CA THR A 153 -24.02 7.06 9.76
C THR A 153 -24.34 5.78 9.01
N ALA A 154 -24.06 5.73 7.70
CA ALA A 154 -24.21 4.53 6.90
C ALA A 154 -23.27 3.40 7.36
N MET A 155 -22.01 3.72 7.68
CA MET A 155 -21.05 2.74 8.20
C MET A 155 -21.49 2.14 9.54
N ARG A 156 -22.06 2.94 10.45
CA ARG A 156 -22.61 2.46 11.72
C ARG A 156 -23.76 1.47 11.47
N ALA A 157 -24.72 1.85 10.64
CA ALA A 157 -25.86 0.99 10.31
C ALA A 157 -25.42 -0.32 9.62
N LEU A 158 -24.46 -0.24 8.69
CA LEU A 158 -23.89 -1.43 8.05
C LEU A 158 -23.20 -2.35 9.06
N SER A 159 -22.45 -1.79 10.01
CA SER A 159 -21.78 -2.58 11.05
C SER A 159 -22.79 -3.27 11.97
N GLY A 160 -23.86 -2.56 12.35
CA GLY A 160 -24.97 -3.12 13.13
C GLY A 160 -25.64 -4.29 12.42
N ALA A 161 -26.06 -4.08 11.16
CA ALA A 161 -26.69 -5.12 10.34
C ALA A 161 -25.81 -6.38 10.20
N TRP A 162 -24.49 -6.22 10.06
CA TRP A 162 -23.56 -7.35 10.02
C TRP A 162 -23.43 -8.08 11.36
N ILE A 163 -23.38 -7.36 12.47
CA ILE A 163 -23.28 -7.96 13.82
C ILE A 163 -24.58 -8.70 14.17
N GLU A 164 -25.74 -8.09 13.91
CA GLU A 164 -27.05 -8.68 14.13
C GLU A 164 -27.29 -9.90 13.23
N GLY A 165 -26.76 -9.86 12.00
CA GLY A 165 -26.70 -11.00 11.08
C GLY A 165 -25.76 -12.13 11.50
N GLY A 166 -25.13 -12.04 12.68
CA GLY A 166 -24.20 -13.05 13.21
C GLY A 166 -22.76 -12.94 12.69
N GLY A 167 -22.44 -11.87 11.97
CA GLY A 167 -21.11 -11.58 11.46
C GLY A 167 -20.17 -10.96 12.49
N GLN A 168 -18.87 -11.01 12.20
CA GLN A 168 -17.85 -10.28 12.96
C GLN A 168 -17.35 -9.09 12.15
N VAL A 169 -17.34 -7.90 12.77
CA VAL A 169 -16.90 -6.67 12.13
C VAL A 169 -15.60 -6.18 12.76
N LEU A 170 -14.56 -6.03 11.94
CA LEU A 170 -13.28 -5.41 12.32
C LEU A 170 -13.11 -4.11 11.53
N GLY A 171 -13.10 -2.98 12.23
CA GLY A 171 -12.85 -1.68 11.61
C GLY A 171 -11.35 -1.45 11.38
N LEU A 172 -10.96 -1.09 10.16
CA LEU A 172 -9.56 -0.82 9.83
C LEU A 172 -9.39 0.57 9.24
N ALA A 173 -8.35 1.28 9.69
CA ALA A 173 -8.03 2.61 9.18
C ALA A 173 -6.54 2.79 8.87
N PRO A 174 -6.14 3.79 8.07
CA PRO A 174 -4.74 4.03 7.72
C PRO A 174 -3.87 4.59 8.87
N SER A 175 -4.49 5.18 9.90
CA SER A 175 -3.78 5.82 11.02
C SER A 175 -4.52 5.61 12.35
N ALA A 176 -3.79 5.73 13.46
CA ALA A 176 -4.37 5.58 14.80
C ALA A 176 -5.46 6.63 15.10
N ALA A 177 -5.28 7.88 14.64
CA ALA A 177 -6.29 8.92 14.77
C ALA A 177 -7.57 8.58 13.98
N ALA A 178 -7.42 8.06 12.76
CA ALA A 178 -8.56 7.62 11.95
C ALA A 178 -9.24 6.37 12.55
N ALA A 179 -8.47 5.43 13.12
CA ALA A 179 -9.02 4.26 13.81
C ALA A 179 -9.81 4.64 15.07
N SER A 180 -9.33 5.63 15.83
CA SER A 180 -10.04 6.20 16.99
C SER A 180 -11.34 6.89 16.57
N ALA A 181 -11.29 7.71 15.52
CA ALA A 181 -12.48 8.34 14.95
C ALA A 181 -13.49 7.32 14.38
N LEU A 182 -13.01 6.20 13.82
CA LEU A 182 -13.86 5.10 13.38
C LEU A 182 -14.46 4.37 14.59
N ARG A 183 -13.70 4.18 15.67
CA ARG A 183 -14.17 3.48 16.88
C ARG A 183 -15.40 4.13 17.50
N SER A 184 -15.40 5.45 17.61
CA SER A 184 -16.54 6.21 18.13
C SER A 184 -17.77 6.15 17.21
N GLN A 185 -17.62 5.61 16.01
CA GLN A 185 -18.66 5.55 14.99
C GLN A 185 -19.29 4.17 14.87
N ILE A 186 -18.52 3.08 14.89
CA ILE A 186 -19.05 1.75 14.56
C ILE A 186 -19.15 0.80 15.77
N ASP A 187 -18.84 1.27 16.98
CA ASP A 187 -18.96 0.55 18.27
C ASP A 187 -18.43 -0.89 18.25
N THR A 188 -17.38 -1.13 17.47
CA THR A 188 -16.66 -2.41 17.39
C THR A 188 -15.16 -2.19 17.53
N SER A 189 -14.42 -3.29 17.61
CA SER A 189 -12.96 -3.29 17.55
C SER A 189 -12.48 -2.59 16.29
N THR A 190 -11.67 -1.54 16.48
CA THR A 190 -11.02 -0.85 15.38
C THR A 190 -9.52 -0.80 15.57
N ASP A 191 -8.77 -0.94 14.48
CA ASP A 191 -7.32 -0.81 14.50
C ASP A 191 -6.77 -0.26 13.19
N THR A 192 -5.46 -0.14 13.11
CA THR A 192 -4.76 0.25 11.89
C THR A 192 -4.52 -0.94 10.98
N LEU A 193 -4.58 -0.71 9.66
CA LEU A 193 -4.14 -1.70 8.67
C LEU A 193 -2.70 -2.16 8.93
N ALA A 194 -1.84 -1.26 9.41
CA ALA A 194 -0.46 -1.57 9.76
C ALA A 194 -0.36 -2.61 10.89
N LYS A 195 -1.15 -2.48 11.95
CA LYS A 195 -1.18 -3.46 13.05
C LYS A 195 -1.71 -4.81 12.58
N LEU A 196 -2.79 -4.84 11.80
CA LEU A 196 -3.31 -6.10 11.26
C LEU A 196 -2.27 -6.84 10.41
N ILE A 197 -1.58 -6.12 9.53
CA ILE A 197 -0.50 -6.71 8.72
C ILE A 197 0.62 -7.23 9.61
N HIS A 198 1.01 -6.47 10.65
CA HIS A 198 2.03 -6.90 11.62
C HIS A 198 1.64 -8.22 12.30
N GLU A 199 0.41 -8.33 12.81
CA GLU A 199 -0.10 -9.52 13.49
C GLU A 199 -0.22 -10.73 12.56
N ILE A 200 -0.77 -10.56 11.35
CA ILE A 200 -0.98 -11.67 10.41
C ILE A 200 0.34 -12.15 9.79
N THR A 201 1.28 -11.23 9.54
CA THR A 201 2.56 -11.61 8.90
C THR A 201 3.64 -12.00 9.87
N GLY A 202 3.45 -11.76 11.18
CA GLY A 202 4.49 -11.93 12.20
C GLY A 202 5.74 -11.08 11.96
N ARG A 203 5.66 -10.08 11.06
CA ARG A 203 6.80 -9.22 10.72
C ARG A 203 6.82 -8.04 11.67
N ASP A 204 7.71 -8.08 12.65
CA ASP A 204 8.11 -6.89 13.36
C ASP A 204 8.97 -6.00 12.42
N PRO A 205 8.53 -4.78 12.05
CA PRO A 205 9.35 -3.86 11.28
C PRO A 205 10.61 -3.43 12.04
N ASP A 206 10.60 -3.56 13.37
CA ASP A 206 11.73 -3.40 14.26
C ASP A 206 12.38 -4.73 14.64
N ALA A 207 12.02 -5.85 13.98
CA ALA A 207 12.61 -7.15 14.23
C ALA A 207 14.13 -7.03 14.22
N ARG A 208 14.73 -7.38 15.36
CA ARG A 208 16.17 -7.36 15.57
C ARG A 208 16.65 -8.78 15.55
N THR A 209 17.51 -9.10 14.60
CA THR A 209 18.29 -10.33 14.68
C THR A 209 19.50 -10.03 15.57
N TRP A 210 19.50 -10.59 16.78
CA TRP A 210 20.64 -10.45 17.69
C TRP A 210 21.86 -11.19 17.12
N LEU A 211 23.01 -10.53 17.19
CA LEU A 211 24.27 -11.01 16.65
C LEU A 211 25.25 -11.31 17.78
N ASP A 212 25.99 -12.40 17.65
CA ASP A 212 27.14 -12.71 18.49
C ASP A 212 28.43 -12.24 17.81
N VAL A 213 28.74 -10.96 18.02
CA VAL A 213 29.91 -10.30 17.41
C VAL A 213 31.05 -10.30 18.42
N PRO A 214 32.16 -11.00 18.15
CA PRO A 214 33.37 -10.90 18.98
C PRO A 214 33.87 -9.45 19.02
N VAL A 215 34.43 -9.03 20.17
CA VAL A 215 34.93 -7.65 20.36
C VAL A 215 35.95 -7.24 19.30
N THR A 216 36.73 -8.20 18.79
CA THR A 216 37.72 -8.02 17.71
C THR A 216 37.10 -7.73 16.34
N GLU A 217 35.81 -8.01 16.13
CA GLU A 217 35.11 -7.85 14.85
C GLU A 217 34.08 -6.70 14.86
N LYS A 218 34.00 -5.90 15.93
CA LYS A 218 33.02 -4.81 16.10
C LYS A 218 32.98 -3.82 14.92
N ASP A 219 34.14 -3.46 14.37
CA ASP A 219 34.23 -2.47 13.29
C ASP A 219 33.74 -3.06 11.96
N LYS A 220 33.95 -4.37 11.75
CA LYS A 220 33.42 -5.11 10.60
C LYS A 220 31.91 -5.27 10.70
N ALA A 221 31.38 -5.55 11.89
CA ALA A 221 29.94 -5.65 12.11
C ALA A 221 29.25 -4.31 11.86
N LYS A 222 29.82 -3.20 12.36
CA LYS A 222 29.31 -1.85 12.11
C LYS A 222 29.34 -1.48 10.62
N ALA A 223 30.43 -1.80 9.91
CA ALA A 223 30.53 -1.58 8.47
C ALA A 223 29.51 -2.41 7.66
N ALA A 224 29.13 -3.58 8.17
CA ALA A 224 28.13 -4.45 7.56
C ALA A 224 26.67 -4.10 7.92
N GLY A 225 26.44 -3.01 8.67
CA GLY A 225 25.10 -2.53 9.02
C GLY A 225 24.54 -3.05 10.34
N ALA A 226 25.36 -3.65 11.21
CA ALA A 226 24.95 -3.99 12.57
C ALA A 226 24.96 -2.76 13.48
N HIS A 227 24.04 -2.75 14.44
CA HIS A 227 23.86 -1.71 15.43
C HIS A 227 24.10 -2.26 16.84
N TRP A 228 24.65 -1.44 17.73
CA TRP A 228 24.83 -1.80 19.14
C TRP A 228 23.64 -1.27 19.96
N ASP A 229 23.01 -2.13 20.75
CA ASP A 229 22.02 -1.73 21.74
C ASP A 229 22.69 -1.61 23.13
N PRO A 230 22.77 -0.40 23.72
CA PRO A 230 23.39 -0.20 25.03
C PRO A 230 22.60 -0.81 26.18
N ASN A 231 21.27 -0.96 26.06
CA ASN A 231 20.41 -1.54 27.10
C ASN A 231 20.51 -3.06 27.10
N ALA A 232 20.49 -3.69 25.92
CA ALA A 232 20.64 -5.14 25.78
C ALA A 232 22.11 -5.61 25.77
N ARG A 233 23.06 -4.65 25.76
CA ARG A 233 24.51 -4.88 25.65
C ARG A 233 24.86 -5.91 24.56
N SER A 234 24.17 -5.81 23.42
CA SER A 234 24.26 -6.79 22.33
C SER A 234 24.19 -6.11 20.97
N TRP A 235 24.84 -6.71 19.98
CA TRP A 235 24.75 -6.29 18.59
C TRP A 235 23.47 -6.82 17.95
N TYR A 236 22.87 -6.07 17.04
CA TYR A 236 21.71 -6.50 16.26
C TYR A 236 21.76 -6.02 14.82
N ALA A 237 21.07 -6.73 13.92
CA ALA A 237 20.78 -6.29 12.55
C ALA A 237 19.26 -6.11 12.36
N PRO A 238 18.79 -5.04 11.70
CA PRO A 238 17.37 -4.86 11.38
C PRO A 238 16.93 -5.91 10.34
N THR A 239 15.96 -6.76 10.67
CA THR A 239 15.50 -7.84 9.78
C THR A 239 14.82 -7.32 8.51
N ALA A 240 14.28 -6.09 8.55
CA ALA A 240 13.54 -5.50 7.43
C ALA A 240 14.41 -4.84 6.33
N ARG A 241 15.72 -4.65 6.56
CA ARG A 241 16.63 -4.04 5.59
C ARG A 241 17.83 -4.96 5.43
N HIS A 242 17.92 -5.70 4.33
CA HIS A 242 19.14 -5.88 3.52
C HIS A 242 19.02 -7.06 2.53
N LYS A 243 19.45 -6.82 1.30
CA LYS A 243 19.69 -7.83 0.24
C LYS A 243 21.07 -8.50 0.33
N SER A 244 21.83 -8.32 1.43
CA SER A 244 23.07 -9.06 1.73
C SER A 244 23.27 -9.15 3.25
N PRO A 245 23.53 -10.32 3.86
CA PRO A 245 23.34 -10.49 5.30
C PRO A 245 24.65 -10.32 6.11
N PRO A 246 24.78 -9.30 7.00
CA PRO A 246 25.63 -9.43 8.20
C PRO A 246 25.14 -10.59 9.08
N ALA A 247 23.82 -10.83 9.06
CA ALA A 247 23.13 -11.76 9.96
C ALA A 247 23.59 -13.21 9.84
N ARG A 248 24.02 -13.70 8.66
CA ARG A 248 24.42 -15.12 8.52
C ARG A 248 25.77 -15.47 9.14
N ARG A 249 26.66 -14.48 9.32
CA ARG A 249 28.03 -14.72 9.82
C ARG A 249 28.11 -14.68 11.34
N TRP A 250 27.30 -13.84 11.96
CA TRP A 250 27.26 -13.63 13.42
C TRP A 250 25.89 -13.97 14.01
N SER A 251 25.03 -14.70 13.28
CA SER A 251 23.78 -15.20 13.86
C SER A 251 24.11 -16.08 15.06
N ARG A 252 23.48 -15.81 16.19
CA ARG A 252 23.38 -16.81 17.26
C ARG A 252 22.69 -18.03 16.64
N GLY A 253 23.36 -19.18 16.63
CA GLY A 253 22.70 -20.43 16.29
C GLY A 253 21.54 -20.66 17.27
N GLU A 254 20.44 -21.20 16.76
CA GLU A 254 19.42 -21.83 17.61
C GLU A 254 19.99 -23.03 18.35
#